data_AF-A0A8J8K9U3-F1
#
_entry.id   AF-A0A8J8K9U3-F1
#
_cell.length_a   1.000
_cell.length_b   1.000
_cell.length_c   1.000
_cell.angle_alpha   90.00
_cell.angle_beta   90.00
_cell.angle_gamma   90.00
#
_symmetry.space_group_name_H-M   'P 1'
#
loop_
_entity.id
_entity.type
_entity.pdbx_description
1 polymer ?
#
loop_
_entity_poly.entity_id
_entity_poly.type
_entity_poly.pdbx_seq_one_letter_code
_entity_poly.pdbx_strand_id
1 'polypeptide(L)'
;MNKETSEFFERHSIDLKFTIDAEQNVINENFKNLMRSQNKYYAYNTSLCEKGHNIKSRSNHCLICDSYDIKIYKELYDNGFIYIAGSKKLKLIKIGSSKDNLTVAKRQLSLNDKKGYAETNDWKILVSYFCDKRGFHEKEIHKLLKPNEAVGYVYTKDDLTNATEIYRCSFKKANEICANYFKDLTTKITIFEKKMDDYAFPNIKKM
;
A
#
# COMPACT_ATOMS: atom_id res chain seq x y z
N MET A 1 -9.54 -6.17 -29.06
CA MET A 1 -9.49 -4.94 -28.24
C MET A 1 -9.77 -3.75 -29.14
N ASN A 2 -10.71 -2.87 -28.76
CA ASN A 2 -11.09 -1.70 -29.58
C ASN A 2 -10.11 -0.52 -29.39
N LYS A 3 -10.19 0.48 -30.28
CA LYS A 3 -9.30 1.65 -30.28
C LYS A 3 -9.36 2.44 -28.96
N GLU A 4 -10.55 2.68 -28.44
CA GLU A 4 -10.76 3.39 -27.17
C GLU A 4 -10.09 2.68 -25.99
N THR A 5 -10.17 1.35 -25.93
CA THR A 5 -9.49 0.55 -24.89
C THR A 5 -7.99 0.65 -25.01
N SER A 6 -7.44 0.53 -26.22
CA SER A 6 -6.01 0.65 -26.44
C SER A 6 -5.49 2.03 -26.02
N GLU A 7 -6.16 3.11 -26.42
CA GLU A 7 -5.80 4.48 -26.04
C GLU A 7 -5.91 4.72 -24.53
N PHE A 8 -6.93 4.15 -23.89
CA PHE A 8 -7.09 4.23 -22.45
C PHE A 8 -5.97 3.50 -21.70
N PHE A 9 -5.60 2.30 -22.15
CA PHE A 9 -4.51 1.53 -21.56
C PHE A 9 -3.17 2.24 -21.72
N GLU A 10 -2.90 2.82 -22.89
CA GLU A 10 -1.68 3.60 -23.13
C GLU A 10 -1.62 4.83 -22.22
N ARG A 11 -2.69 5.64 -22.19
CA ARG A 11 -2.77 6.88 -21.39
C ARG A 11 -2.55 6.63 -19.90
N HIS A 12 -3.07 5.52 -19.39
CA HIS A 12 -2.96 5.19 -17.97
C HIS A 12 -1.81 4.23 -17.64
N SER A 13 -1.01 3.84 -18.65
CA SER A 13 0.06 2.84 -18.53
C SER A 13 -0.44 1.52 -17.92
N ILE A 14 -1.62 1.05 -18.34
CA ILE A 14 -2.17 -0.24 -17.93
C ILE A 14 -1.42 -1.34 -18.68
N ASP A 15 -0.70 -2.16 -17.92
CA ASP A 15 0.04 -3.30 -18.47
C ASP A 15 -0.93 -4.46 -18.78
N LEU A 16 -0.88 -4.96 -20.02
CA LEU A 16 -1.70 -6.08 -20.50
C LEU A 16 -1.52 -7.35 -19.67
N LYS A 17 -0.39 -7.52 -18.97
CA LYS A 17 -0.21 -8.68 -18.07
C LYS A 17 -1.23 -8.70 -16.93
N PHE A 18 -1.77 -7.55 -16.55
CA PHE A 18 -2.79 -7.39 -15.52
C PHE A 18 -4.21 -7.39 -16.06
N THR A 19 -4.38 -7.60 -17.37
CA THR A 19 -5.69 -7.60 -18.02
C THR A 19 -6.07 -8.99 -18.53
N ILE A 20 -7.37 -9.19 -18.73
CA ILE A 20 -7.96 -10.39 -19.33
C ILE A 20 -8.98 -9.98 -20.40
N ASP A 21 -9.02 -10.72 -21.50
CA ASP A 21 -10.10 -10.59 -22.47
C ASP A 21 -11.35 -11.26 -21.89
N ALA A 22 -12.44 -10.52 -21.79
CA ALA A 22 -13.71 -11.07 -21.33
C ALA A 22 -14.57 -11.63 -22.46
N GLU A 23 -14.20 -11.47 -23.74
CA GLU A 23 -14.95 -12.03 -24.88
C GLU A 23 -16.46 -11.70 -24.83
N GLN A 24 -16.79 -10.47 -24.46
CA GLN A 24 -18.15 -9.93 -24.24
C GLN A 24 -18.91 -10.50 -23.03
N ASN A 25 -18.25 -11.27 -22.16
CA ASN A 25 -18.85 -11.77 -20.92
C ASN A 25 -19.07 -10.66 -19.88
N VAL A 26 -20.00 -10.95 -18.96
CA VAL A 26 -20.26 -10.16 -17.75
C VAL A 26 -19.30 -10.59 -16.63
N ILE A 27 -18.83 -9.64 -15.82
CA ILE A 27 -17.98 -9.91 -14.66
C ILE A 27 -18.82 -10.46 -13.49
N ASN A 28 -19.20 -11.73 -13.58
CA ASN A 28 -19.87 -12.48 -12.52
C ASN A 28 -18.85 -13.08 -11.52
N GLU A 29 -19.33 -13.72 -10.44
CA GLU A 29 -18.44 -14.27 -9.40
C GLU A 29 -17.43 -15.30 -9.91
N ASN A 30 -17.81 -16.13 -10.88
CA ASN A 30 -16.90 -17.10 -11.49
C ASN A 30 -15.76 -16.40 -12.24
N PHE A 31 -16.10 -15.36 -13.02
CA PHE A 31 -15.10 -14.56 -13.73
C PHE A 31 -14.21 -13.77 -12.76
N LYS A 32 -14.76 -13.26 -11.66
CA LYS A 32 -13.96 -12.62 -10.59
C LYS A 32 -12.96 -13.58 -9.96
N ASN A 33 -13.35 -14.83 -9.75
CA ASN A 33 -12.46 -15.87 -9.22
C ASN A 33 -11.37 -16.25 -10.22
N LEU A 34 -11.70 -16.32 -11.52
CA LEU A 34 -10.70 -16.48 -12.59
C LEU A 34 -9.70 -15.32 -12.61
N MET A 35 -10.18 -14.08 -12.53
CA MET A 35 -9.31 -12.91 -12.46
C MET A 35 -8.41 -12.95 -11.21
N ARG A 36 -8.92 -13.40 -10.06
CA ARG A 36 -8.12 -13.60 -8.83
C ARG A 36 -7.02 -14.64 -9.03
N SER A 37 -7.36 -15.82 -9.56
CA SER A 37 -6.38 -16.91 -9.72
C SER A 37 -5.28 -16.57 -10.71
N GLN A 38 -5.57 -15.74 -11.72
CA GLN A 38 -4.62 -15.32 -12.74
C GLN A 38 -3.96 -13.95 -12.46
N ASN A 39 -4.17 -13.36 -11.28
CA ASN A 39 -3.67 -12.03 -10.92
C ASN A 39 -4.03 -10.93 -11.95
N LYS A 40 -5.27 -10.98 -12.45
CA LYS A 40 -5.86 -9.99 -13.36
C LYS A 40 -6.73 -9.01 -12.58
N TYR A 41 -6.64 -7.73 -12.93
CA TYR A 41 -7.33 -6.64 -12.25
C TYR A 41 -8.39 -5.97 -13.13
N TYR A 42 -8.15 -5.96 -14.44
CA TYR A 42 -9.04 -5.36 -15.42
C TYR A 42 -9.45 -6.38 -16.46
N ALA A 43 -10.68 -6.27 -16.93
CA ALA A 43 -11.18 -7.01 -18.05
C ALA A 43 -11.51 -6.03 -19.19
N TYR A 44 -11.09 -6.36 -20.40
CA TYR A 44 -11.45 -5.63 -21.61
C TYR A 44 -12.33 -6.49 -22.51
N ASN A 45 -12.99 -5.88 -23.49
CA ASN A 45 -14.08 -6.49 -24.25
C ASN A 45 -15.17 -7.08 -23.33
N THR A 46 -15.51 -6.41 -22.23
CA THR A 46 -16.62 -6.83 -21.35
C THR A 46 -17.97 -6.40 -21.92
N SER A 47 -19.05 -6.86 -21.31
CA SER A 47 -20.37 -6.22 -21.48
C SER A 47 -20.29 -4.70 -21.34
N LEU A 48 -21.00 -3.96 -22.20
CA LEU A 48 -20.98 -2.51 -22.22
C LEU A 48 -21.52 -1.92 -20.90
N CYS A 49 -21.00 -0.77 -20.48
CA CYS A 49 -21.66 0.08 -19.50
C CYS A 49 -22.73 0.96 -20.16
N GLU A 50 -23.47 1.73 -19.37
CA GLU A 50 -24.51 2.65 -19.87
C GLU A 50 -23.97 3.68 -20.89
N LYS A 51 -22.69 4.04 -20.79
CA LYS A 51 -22.01 4.96 -21.71
C LYS A 51 -21.32 4.26 -22.89
N GLY A 52 -21.49 2.94 -23.05
CA GLY A 52 -20.93 2.19 -24.18
C GLY A 52 -19.48 1.74 -24.02
N HIS A 53 -18.85 1.89 -22.86
CA HIS A 53 -17.48 1.40 -22.64
C HIS A 53 -17.46 -0.09 -22.27
N ASN A 54 -16.43 -0.81 -22.69
CA ASN A 54 -16.30 -2.27 -22.50
C ASN A 54 -15.09 -2.66 -21.62
N ILE A 55 -14.62 -1.77 -20.75
CA ILE A 55 -13.50 -2.03 -19.85
C ILE A 55 -13.99 -1.95 -18.41
N LYS A 56 -13.85 -3.02 -17.64
CA LYS A 56 -14.32 -3.09 -16.26
C LYS A 56 -13.26 -3.58 -15.29
N SER A 57 -13.29 -3.06 -14.07
CA SER A 57 -12.52 -3.61 -12.95
C SER A 57 -13.12 -4.95 -12.51
N ARG A 58 -12.37 -5.71 -11.71
CA ARG A 58 -12.87 -6.96 -11.12
C ARG A 58 -14.16 -6.78 -10.30
N SER A 59 -14.42 -5.58 -9.79
CA SER A 59 -15.67 -5.25 -9.08
C SER A 59 -16.84 -4.91 -10.02
N ASN A 60 -16.66 -5.07 -11.35
CA ASN A 60 -17.64 -4.77 -12.40
C ASN A 60 -17.91 -3.26 -12.58
N HIS A 61 -17.01 -2.39 -12.15
CA HIS A 61 -17.08 -0.94 -12.41
C HIS A 61 -16.41 -0.59 -13.73
N CYS A 62 -16.98 0.36 -14.48
CA CYS A 62 -16.38 0.83 -15.72
C CYS A 62 -15.14 1.67 -15.45
N LEU A 63 -13.99 1.25 -15.96
CA LEU A 63 -12.70 1.90 -15.70
C LEU A 63 -12.58 3.30 -16.31
N ILE A 64 -13.24 3.54 -17.44
CA ILE A 64 -13.27 4.86 -18.09
C ILE A 64 -14.15 5.83 -17.29
N CYS A 65 -15.27 5.34 -16.74
CA CYS A 65 -16.18 6.17 -15.95
C CYS A 65 -15.67 6.40 -14.52
N ASP A 66 -14.98 5.41 -13.95
CA ASP A 66 -14.46 5.40 -12.60
C ASP A 66 -12.97 5.00 -12.61
N SER A 67 -12.11 6.01 -12.75
CA SER A 67 -10.66 5.83 -12.86
C SER A 67 -9.96 5.65 -11.50
N TYR A 68 -10.70 5.69 -10.38
CA TYR A 68 -10.14 5.56 -9.03
C TYR A 68 -9.45 4.21 -8.84
N ASP A 69 -10.05 3.14 -9.36
CA ASP A 69 -9.50 1.78 -9.32
C ASP A 69 -8.09 1.73 -9.93
N ILE A 70 -7.85 2.44 -11.04
CA ILE A 70 -6.58 2.38 -11.78
C ILE A 70 -5.41 2.90 -10.96
N LYS A 71 -5.63 4.05 -10.32
CA LYS A 71 -4.60 4.69 -9.48
C LYS A 71 -4.25 3.79 -8.29
N ILE A 72 -5.25 3.21 -7.64
CA ILE A 72 -5.04 2.29 -6.51
C ILE A 72 -4.21 1.08 -6.93
N TYR A 73 -4.54 0.45 -8.06
CA TYR A 73 -3.79 -0.72 -8.54
C TYR A 73 -2.36 -0.35 -8.93
N LYS A 74 -2.15 0.75 -9.65
CA LYS A 74 -0.79 1.21 -9.96
C LYS A 74 0.00 1.39 -8.67
N GLU A 75 -0.58 2.06 -7.67
CA GLU A 75 0.04 2.26 -6.36
C GLU A 75 0.31 0.96 -5.59
N LEU A 76 -0.57 -0.04 -5.71
CA LEU A 76 -0.41 -1.36 -5.09
C LEU A 76 0.75 -2.17 -5.69
N TYR A 77 0.92 -2.11 -7.01
CA TYR A 77 1.87 -2.95 -7.74
C TYR A 77 3.18 -2.24 -8.10
N ASP A 78 3.28 -0.93 -7.84
CA ASP A 78 4.52 -0.19 -7.97
C ASP A 78 5.60 -0.72 -7.00
N ASN A 79 6.83 -0.80 -7.50
CA ASN A 79 8.00 -1.08 -6.66
C ASN A 79 8.23 0.07 -5.67
N GLY A 80 9.02 -0.19 -4.64
CA GLY A 80 9.48 0.85 -3.72
C GLY A 80 9.89 0.29 -2.38
N PHE A 81 9.67 1.07 -1.32
CA PHE A 81 10.14 0.74 0.01
C PHE A 81 8.99 0.62 1.00
N ILE A 82 9.04 -0.40 1.85
CA ILE A 82 8.36 -0.41 3.16
C ILE A 82 9.37 0.06 4.19
N TYR A 83 8.99 0.98 5.07
CA TYR A 83 9.85 1.45 6.15
C TYR A 83 9.19 1.28 7.50
N ILE A 84 10.03 1.13 8.53
CA ILE A 84 9.64 1.16 9.94
C ILE A 84 10.17 2.47 10.51
N ALA A 85 9.28 3.27 11.09
CA ALA A 85 9.65 4.46 11.84
C ALA A 85 9.21 4.36 13.31
N GLY A 86 9.90 5.03 14.21
CA GLY A 86 9.55 5.08 15.63
C GLY A 86 9.42 6.52 16.13
N SER A 87 8.44 6.74 17.01
CA SER A 87 8.33 7.96 17.83
C SER A 87 8.62 7.59 19.27
N LYS A 88 9.58 8.29 19.89
CA LYS A 88 9.93 8.10 21.31
C LYS A 88 8.93 8.82 22.21
N LYS A 89 8.42 9.98 21.79
CA LYS A 89 7.39 10.74 22.51
C LYS A 89 6.12 9.92 22.70
N LEU A 90 5.63 9.27 21.64
CA LEU A 90 4.42 8.46 21.70
C LEU A 90 4.66 7.01 22.10
N LYS A 91 5.91 6.53 22.04
CA LYS A 91 6.28 5.12 22.20
C LYS A 91 5.53 4.23 21.19
N LEU A 92 5.48 4.69 19.93
CA LEU A 92 4.77 4.03 18.84
C LEU A 92 5.71 3.72 17.67
N ILE A 93 5.37 2.66 16.94
CA ILE A 93 5.99 2.29 15.68
C ILE A 93 5.02 2.59 14.54
N LYS A 94 5.52 3.20 13.46
CA LYS A 94 4.81 3.38 12.19
C LYS A 94 5.36 2.43 11.15
N ILE A 95 4.47 1.78 10.41
CA ILE A 95 4.79 1.16 9.13
C ILE A 95 4.28 2.08 8.03
N GLY A 96 5.06 2.29 6.98
CA GLY A 96 4.59 3.04 5.82
C GLY A 96 5.38 2.70 4.57
N SER A 97 4.92 3.19 3.42
CA SER A 97 5.57 2.95 2.14
C SER A 97 5.99 4.23 1.38
N SER A 98 6.89 4.08 0.40
CA SER A 98 7.35 5.15 -0.49
C SER A 98 7.67 4.63 -1.90
N LYS A 99 7.31 5.38 -2.95
CA LYS A 99 7.53 5.05 -4.38
C LYS A 99 9.00 5.08 -4.79
N ASP A 100 9.70 6.16 -4.45
CA ASP A 100 10.98 6.48 -5.08
C ASP A 100 12.09 6.66 -4.05
N ASN A 101 13.32 6.68 -4.58
CA ASN A 101 14.58 7.14 -3.97
C ASN A 101 14.55 8.56 -3.37
N LEU A 102 13.37 9.15 -3.14
CA LEU A 102 13.19 10.24 -2.19
C LEU A 102 13.78 9.76 -0.86
N THR A 103 14.95 10.31 -0.54
CA THR A 103 15.79 9.82 0.54
C THR A 103 14.97 9.64 1.81
N VAL A 104 15.34 8.64 2.61
CA VAL A 104 14.75 8.45 3.95
C VAL A 104 14.66 9.76 4.73
N ALA A 105 15.62 10.67 4.54
CA ALA A 105 15.58 12.03 5.07
C ALA A 105 14.34 12.83 4.63
N LYS A 106 14.00 12.88 3.33
CA LYS A 106 12.80 13.59 2.86
C LYS A 106 11.51 12.99 3.42
N ARG A 107 11.42 11.66 3.49
CA ARG A 107 10.23 11.00 4.06
C ARG A 107 10.12 11.26 5.56
N GLN A 108 11.23 11.22 6.29
CA GLN A 108 11.26 11.57 7.71
C GLN A 108 10.87 13.03 7.94
N LEU A 109 11.37 13.97 7.12
CA LEU A 109 10.94 15.37 7.17
C LEU A 109 9.42 15.49 6.95
N SER A 110 8.87 14.79 5.97
CA SER A 110 7.41 14.77 5.72
C SER A 110 6.60 14.19 6.88
N LEU A 111 7.10 13.19 7.60
CA LEU A 111 6.43 12.64 8.79
C LEU A 111 6.41 13.62 9.95
N ASN A 112 7.37 14.54 9.98
CA ASN A 112 7.58 15.51 11.05
C ASN A 112 7.18 16.93 10.67
N ASP A 113 6.62 17.12 9.48
CA ASP A 113 6.21 18.44 8.99
C ASP A 113 4.91 18.90 9.66
N LYS A 114 4.77 20.22 9.88
CA LYS A 114 3.63 20.85 10.57
C LYS A 114 3.34 20.19 11.94
N LYS A 115 2.15 19.62 12.12
CA LYS A 115 1.75 18.86 13.33
C LYS A 115 2.35 17.45 13.38
N GLY A 116 2.95 17.00 12.27
CA GLY A 116 3.47 15.65 12.09
C GLY A 116 2.37 14.58 12.02
N TYR A 117 2.79 13.33 11.84
CA TYR A 117 1.88 12.18 11.81
C TYR A 117 1.51 11.76 13.24
N ALA A 118 0.23 11.45 13.51
CA ALA A 118 -0.25 11.17 14.86
C ALA A 118 -0.02 12.33 15.85
N GLU A 119 -0.02 13.57 15.37
CA GLU A 119 0.26 14.81 16.13
C GLU A 119 1.62 14.80 16.87
N THR A 120 2.61 14.07 16.33
CA THR A 120 4.01 14.14 16.79
C THR A 120 4.98 14.32 15.63
N ASN A 121 6.13 14.92 15.93
CA ASN A 121 7.16 15.32 14.97
C ASN A 121 8.55 14.76 15.29
N ASP A 122 8.62 13.69 16.08
CA ASP A 122 9.86 13.01 16.45
C ASP A 122 10.02 11.66 15.74
N TRP A 123 9.30 11.43 14.64
CA TRP A 123 9.41 10.19 13.88
C TRP A 123 10.81 10.05 13.31
N LYS A 124 11.42 8.88 13.55
CA LYS A 124 12.68 8.49 12.96
C LYS A 124 12.51 7.22 12.16
N ILE A 125 12.92 7.21 10.89
CA ILE A 125 12.93 5.98 10.09
C ILE A 125 14.15 5.15 10.51
N LEU A 126 13.90 3.89 10.88
CA LEU A 126 14.87 2.99 11.50
C LEU A 126 15.45 2.00 10.48
N VAL A 127 14.59 1.45 9.63
CA VAL A 127 14.92 0.46 8.59
C VAL A 127 13.97 0.59 7.41
N SER A 128 14.41 0.18 6.22
CA SER A 128 13.56 -0.02 5.05
C SER A 128 13.84 -1.34 4.32
N TYR A 129 12.81 -1.81 3.62
CA TYR A 129 12.77 -3.02 2.80
C TYR A 129 12.35 -2.63 1.39
N PHE A 130 13.24 -2.79 0.41
CA PHE A 130 12.91 -2.59 -1.00
C PHE A 130 12.19 -3.82 -1.55
N CYS A 131 11.00 -3.65 -2.11
CA CYS A 131 10.16 -4.74 -2.63
C CYS A 131 9.48 -4.34 -3.96
N ASP A 132 9.07 -5.36 -4.72
CA ASP A 132 8.03 -5.18 -5.74
C ASP A 132 6.68 -4.94 -5.07
N LYS A 133 5.68 -4.41 -5.78
CA LYS A 133 4.29 -4.35 -5.27
C LYS A 133 4.15 -3.80 -3.84
N ARG A 134 4.79 -2.66 -3.55
CA ARG A 134 4.94 -2.19 -2.17
C ARG A 134 3.59 -2.01 -1.48
N GLY A 135 2.57 -1.50 -2.17
CA GLY A 135 1.26 -1.27 -1.56
C GLY A 135 0.54 -2.57 -1.22
N PHE A 136 0.80 -3.65 -1.96
CA PHE A 136 0.32 -4.99 -1.60
C PHE A 136 0.99 -5.47 -0.30
N HIS A 137 2.33 -5.43 -0.24
CA HIS A 137 3.06 -5.87 0.95
C HIS A 137 2.76 -5.02 2.19
N GLU A 138 2.62 -3.70 2.04
CA GLU A 138 2.20 -2.78 3.10
C GLU A 138 0.88 -3.23 3.72
N LYS A 139 -0.12 -3.54 2.88
CA LYS A 139 -1.43 -4.03 3.34
C LYS A 139 -1.32 -5.34 4.10
N GLU A 140 -0.52 -6.30 3.62
CA GLU A 140 -0.34 -7.58 4.32
C GLU A 140 0.36 -7.40 5.67
N ILE A 141 1.40 -6.57 5.74
CA ILE A 141 2.10 -6.26 6.99
C ILE A 141 1.16 -5.56 7.99
N HIS A 142 0.33 -4.63 7.52
CA HIS A 142 -0.68 -3.99 8.36
C HIS A 142 -1.68 -4.99 8.95
N LYS A 143 -2.07 -6.05 8.21
CA LYS A 143 -2.92 -7.13 8.75
C LYS A 143 -2.19 -7.91 9.86
N LEU A 144 -0.92 -8.26 9.65
CA LEU A 144 -0.11 -8.98 10.64
C LEU A 144 0.07 -8.18 11.94
N LEU A 145 0.20 -6.86 11.82
CA LEU A 145 0.36 -5.94 12.96
C LEU A 145 -0.97 -5.42 13.52
N LYS A 146 -2.10 -5.72 12.89
CA LYS A 146 -3.44 -5.27 13.33
C LYS A 146 -3.72 -5.53 14.82
N PRO A 147 -3.32 -6.66 15.42
CA PRO A 147 -3.50 -6.87 16.86
C PRO A 147 -2.80 -5.83 17.73
N ASN A 148 -1.77 -5.13 17.24
CA ASN A 148 -1.03 -4.10 17.96
C ASN A 148 -1.39 -2.68 17.51
N GLU A 149 -2.44 -2.49 16.70
CA GLU A 149 -2.82 -1.17 16.18
C GLU A 149 -3.08 -0.16 17.32
N ALA A 150 -2.49 1.01 17.20
CA ALA A 150 -2.76 2.15 18.07
C ALA A 150 -4.00 2.90 17.56
N VAL A 151 -4.98 3.12 18.45
CA VAL A 151 -6.22 3.85 18.12
C VAL A 151 -6.29 5.18 18.85
N GLY A 152 -7.07 6.11 18.31
CA GLY A 152 -7.29 7.45 18.87
C GLY A 152 -6.27 8.51 18.44
N TYR A 153 -5.45 8.20 17.43
CA TYR A 153 -4.46 9.12 16.88
C TYR A 153 -4.90 9.63 15.51
N VAL A 154 -4.58 10.89 15.23
CA VAL A 154 -4.98 11.58 13.99
C VAL A 154 -3.81 12.35 13.39
N TYR A 155 -3.91 12.70 12.12
CA TYR A 155 -2.99 13.62 11.47
C TYR A 155 -3.76 14.53 10.51
N THR A 156 -3.18 15.68 10.18
CA THR A 156 -3.78 16.63 9.24
C THR A 156 -2.98 16.62 7.95
N LYS A 157 -3.65 16.26 6.85
CA LYS A 157 -3.12 16.47 5.50
C LYS A 157 -3.88 17.58 4.82
N ASP A 158 -5.14 17.30 4.49
CA ASP A 158 -6.14 18.24 3.96
C ASP A 158 -7.27 18.38 5.00
N ASP A 159 -7.75 17.23 5.50
CA ASP A 159 -8.67 17.12 6.63
C ASP A 159 -8.05 16.32 7.80
N LEU A 160 -8.70 16.38 8.96
CA LEU A 160 -8.34 15.55 10.12
C LEU A 160 -8.63 14.07 9.82
N THR A 161 -7.59 13.25 9.78
CA THR A 161 -7.65 11.84 9.35
C THR A 161 -7.08 10.92 10.42
N ASN A 162 -7.67 9.73 10.60
CA ASN A 162 -7.17 8.72 11.52
C ASN A 162 -5.79 8.18 11.09
N ALA A 163 -4.85 8.10 12.04
CA ALA A 163 -3.55 7.47 11.86
C ALA A 163 -3.67 5.95 12.08
N THR A 164 -3.95 5.20 11.02
CA THR A 164 -4.19 3.73 11.09
C THR A 164 -2.95 2.87 10.92
N GLU A 165 -1.81 3.50 10.64
CA GLU A 165 -0.56 2.83 10.25
C GLU A 165 0.47 2.82 11.39
N ILE A 166 -0.01 2.91 12.63
CA ILE A 166 0.81 3.00 13.86
C ILE A 166 0.42 1.93 14.88
N TYR A 167 1.41 1.50 15.64
CA TYR A 167 1.36 0.28 16.43
C TYR A 167 2.01 0.45 17.80
N ARG A 168 1.39 -0.14 18.81
CA ARG A 168 1.91 -0.27 20.18
C ARG A 168 2.76 -1.55 20.28
N CYS A 169 3.93 -1.51 19.67
CA CYS A 169 4.91 -2.59 19.73
C CYS A 169 6.35 -2.07 19.72
N SER A 170 7.31 -2.93 20.06
CA SER A 170 8.73 -2.60 19.93
C SER A 170 9.16 -2.62 18.46
N PHE A 171 10.24 -1.88 18.17
CA PHE A 171 10.92 -2.01 16.88
C PHE A 171 11.27 -3.47 16.57
N LYS A 172 11.82 -4.20 17.55
CA LYS A 172 12.19 -5.61 17.40
C LYS A 172 11.01 -6.46 16.88
N LYS A 173 9.83 -6.33 17.49
CA LYS A 173 8.64 -7.08 17.07
C LYS A 173 8.21 -6.72 15.65
N ALA A 174 8.14 -5.42 15.34
CA ALA A 174 7.77 -4.95 14.00
C ALA A 174 8.77 -5.46 12.94
N ASN A 175 10.07 -5.39 13.24
CA ASN A 175 11.14 -5.84 12.37
C ASN A 175 11.15 -7.36 12.18
N GLU A 176 10.89 -8.14 13.23
CA GLU A 176 10.72 -9.60 13.12
C GLU A 176 9.56 -9.99 12.21
N ILE A 177 8.41 -9.28 12.32
CA ILE A 177 7.27 -9.50 11.43
C ILE A 177 7.63 -9.18 9.97
N CYS A 178 8.24 -8.01 9.73
CA CYS A 178 8.67 -7.64 8.38
C CYS A 178 9.74 -8.60 7.82
N ALA A 179 10.75 -8.95 8.62
CA ALA A 179 11.81 -9.87 8.20
C ALA A 179 11.29 -11.27 7.89
N ASN A 180 10.36 -11.80 8.70
CA ASN A 180 9.71 -13.08 8.41
C ASN A 180 8.83 -13.00 7.15
N TYR A 181 8.10 -11.90 6.97
CA TYR A 181 7.26 -11.70 5.79
C TYR A 181 8.09 -11.63 4.50
N PHE A 182 9.26 -10.99 4.54
CA PHE A 182 10.15 -10.83 3.39
C PHE A 182 11.22 -11.93 3.26
N LYS A 183 11.24 -12.93 4.14
CA LYS A 183 12.33 -13.94 4.20
C LYS A 183 12.57 -14.65 2.87
N ASP A 184 11.49 -14.97 2.17
CA ASP A 184 11.51 -15.71 0.90
C ASP A 184 11.35 -14.78 -0.33
N LEU A 185 11.38 -13.47 -0.11
CA LEU A 185 11.26 -12.45 -1.15
C LEU A 185 12.62 -11.76 -1.36
N THR A 186 13.05 -11.61 -2.61
CA THR A 186 14.29 -10.88 -2.95
C THR A 186 14.15 -9.41 -2.59
N THR A 187 14.57 -9.05 -1.38
CA THR A 187 14.30 -7.76 -0.75
C THR A 187 15.61 -7.14 -0.29
N LYS A 188 15.93 -5.91 -0.71
CA LYS A 188 17.11 -5.19 -0.20
C LYS A 188 16.74 -4.49 1.11
N ILE A 189 17.46 -4.78 2.18
CA ILE A 189 17.25 -4.18 3.50
C ILE A 189 18.28 -3.06 3.72
N THR A 190 17.83 -1.90 4.20
CA THR A 190 18.72 -0.79 4.58
C THR A 190 18.41 -0.34 6.01
N ILE A 191 19.46 -0.27 6.84
CA ILE A 191 19.37 0.17 8.25
C ILE A 191 19.87 1.61 8.36
N PHE A 192 19.10 2.48 9.01
CA PHE A 192 19.39 3.91 9.14
C PHE A 192 19.75 4.34 10.57
N GLU A 193 19.20 3.66 11.58
CA GLU A 193 19.48 3.92 12.98
C GLU A 193 20.22 2.74 13.60
N LYS A 194 21.30 3.03 14.35
CA LYS A 194 22.08 2.02 15.06
C LYS A 194 21.60 1.83 16.51
N LYS A 195 20.98 2.86 17.11
CA LYS A 195 20.42 2.82 18.47
C LYS A 195 18.98 2.31 18.46
N MET A 196 18.78 1.08 18.02
CA MET A 196 17.45 0.47 17.89
C MET A 196 16.82 0.13 19.25
N ASP A 197 17.63 -0.04 20.30
CA ASP A 197 17.15 -0.31 21.67
C ASP A 197 16.35 0.86 22.26
N ASP A 198 16.55 2.08 21.76
CA ASP A 198 15.75 3.24 22.15
C ASP A 198 14.26 3.11 21.76
N TYR A 199 13.91 2.09 20.94
CA TYR A 199 12.56 1.79 20.47
C TYR A 199 12.04 0.44 21.01
N ALA A 200 12.56 0.00 22.16
CA ALA A 200 12.10 -1.19 22.90
C ALA A 200 10.77 -0.94 23.65
N PHE A 201 9.72 -0.53 22.93
CA PHE A 201 8.42 -0.20 23.53
C PHE A 201 7.62 -1.46 23.93
N PRO A 202 6.65 -1.34 24.87
CA PRO A 202 5.77 -2.44 25.22
C PRO A 202 4.93 -2.94 24.04
N ASN A 203 4.71 -4.26 23.98
CA ASN A 203 3.90 -4.92 22.94
C ASN A 203 2.44 -5.05 23.39
N ILE A 204 1.65 -3.99 23.21
CA ILE A 204 0.26 -3.93 23.68
C ILE A 204 -0.68 -4.35 22.57
N LYS A 205 -1.56 -5.31 22.85
CA LYS A 205 -2.64 -5.67 21.92
C LYS A 205 -3.82 -4.70 22.07
N LYS A 206 -4.46 -4.38 20.95
CA LYS A 206 -5.76 -3.72 20.91
C LYS A 206 -6.79 -4.66 21.57
N MET A 207 -7.49 -4.14 22.58
CA MET A 207 -8.63 -4.82 23.21
C MET A 207 -9.85 -4.77 22.29
#